data_AF-A0A920GLW8-F1
#
_entry.id   AF-A0A920GLW8-F1
#
_cell.length_a   1.000
_cell.length_b   1.000
_cell.length_c   1.000
_cell.angle_alpha   90.00
_cell.angle_beta   90.00
_cell.angle_gamma   90.00
#
_symmetry.space_group_name_H-M   'P 1'
#
loop_
_entity.id
_entity.type
_entity.pdbx_description
1 polymer ?
#
loop_
_entity_poly.entity_id
_entity_poly.type
_entity_poly.pdbx_seq_one_letter_code
_entity_poly.pdbx_strand_id
1 'polypeptide(L)'
;MPEVTHLPCNCSVDDLIEVIERDGAAIVDGFVSDTWLAGFNNAIQTSIDAYKPYDYGEPEAQEFLGLQTVRLNGLISKAPNYIDLISDERLLGVMDYFLPPTAVSTD
;
A
#
# COMPACT_ATOMS: atom_id res chain seq x y z
N MET A 1 -0.24 -25.39 -1.07
CA MET A 1 -0.36 -23.97 -1.46
C MET A 1 0.27 -23.19 -0.32
N PRO A 2 1.28 -22.34 -0.54
CA PRO A 2 1.84 -21.55 0.55
C PRO A 2 0.77 -20.60 1.09
N GLU A 3 0.68 -20.50 2.42
CA GLU A 3 -0.18 -19.54 3.11
C GLU A 3 0.65 -18.31 3.47
N VAL A 4 0.05 -17.12 3.37
CA VAL A 4 0.74 -15.88 3.75
C VAL A 4 0.75 -15.78 5.26
N THR A 5 1.91 -15.47 5.85
CA THR A 5 2.05 -15.35 7.30
C THR A 5 1.34 -14.08 7.81
N HIS A 6 0.54 -14.25 8.86
CA HIS A 6 -0.12 -13.15 9.57
C HIS A 6 0.67 -12.75 10.82
N LEU A 7 0.82 -11.45 11.04
CA LEU A 7 1.46 -10.83 12.20
C LEU A 7 0.45 -9.96 12.96
N PRO A 8 0.56 -9.86 14.29
CA PRO A 8 -0.32 -9.00 15.07
C PRO A 8 -0.01 -7.51 14.83
N CYS A 9 -0.96 -6.63 15.14
CA CYS A 9 -0.84 -5.18 14.92
C CYS A 9 0.36 -4.51 15.61
N ASN A 10 0.92 -5.14 16.63
CA ASN A 10 2.06 -4.66 17.40
C ASN A 10 3.39 -5.35 17.03
N CYS A 11 3.46 -6.02 15.88
CA CYS A 11 4.70 -6.60 15.37
C CYS A 11 5.79 -5.54 15.18
N SER A 12 7.04 -5.95 15.32
CA SER A 12 8.20 -5.11 15.06
C SER A 12 8.56 -5.05 13.57
N VAL A 13 9.48 -4.14 13.23
CA VAL A 13 10.09 -4.09 11.88
C VAL A 13 10.88 -5.37 11.59
N ASP A 14 11.59 -5.92 12.59
CA ASP A 14 12.39 -7.14 12.42
C ASP A 14 11.49 -8.35 12.13
N ASP A 15 10.34 -8.47 12.81
CA ASP A 15 9.36 -9.53 12.52
C ASP A 15 8.87 -9.46 11.07
N LEU A 16 8.63 -8.24 10.56
CA LEU A 16 8.21 -8.01 9.17
C LEU A 16 9.31 -8.38 8.19
N ILE A 17 10.55 -7.96 8.43
CA ILE A 17 11.70 -8.27 7.59
C ILE A 17 11.90 -9.79 7.51
N GLU A 18 11.91 -10.48 8.66
CA GLU A 18 12.10 -11.94 8.70
C GLU A 18 11.06 -12.67 7.85
N VAL A 19 9.79 -12.29 7.98
CA VAL A 19 8.70 -12.92 7.21
C VAL A 19 8.78 -12.56 5.73
N ILE A 20 9.04 -11.30 5.39
CA ILE A 20 9.11 -10.87 3.98
C ILE A 20 10.31 -11.51 3.28
N GLU A 21 11.47 -11.63 3.93
CA GLU A 21 12.62 -12.34 3.35
C GLU A 21 12.34 -13.82 3.12
N ARG A 22 11.66 -14.48 4.06
CA ARG A 22 11.35 -15.92 3.99
C ARG A 22 10.25 -16.22 2.96
N ASP A 23 9.17 -15.45 2.99
CA ASP A 23 7.91 -15.77 2.29
C ASP A 23 7.62 -14.86 1.09
N GLY A 24 8.34 -13.73 0.97
CA GLY A 24 8.09 -12.68 -0.02
C GLY A 24 6.90 -11.77 0.32
N ALA A 25 6.11 -12.08 1.35
CA ALA A 25 4.95 -11.31 1.77
C ALA A 25 4.56 -11.57 3.23
N ALA A 26 3.97 -10.56 3.88
CA ALA A 26 3.37 -10.65 5.20
C ALA A 26 2.01 -9.92 5.23
N ILE A 27 1.09 -10.37 6.07
CA ILE A 27 -0.13 -9.63 6.42
C ILE A 27 -0.01 -9.17 7.87
N VAL A 28 -0.28 -7.89 8.14
CA VAL A 28 -0.39 -7.39 9.51
C VAL A 28 -1.85 -7.16 9.84
N ASP A 29 -2.38 -7.96 10.75
CA ASP A 29 -3.75 -7.82 11.20
C ASP A 29 -3.91 -6.53 12.00
N GLY A 30 -4.91 -5.72 11.66
CA GLY A 30 -5.16 -4.45 12.34
C GLY A 30 -4.03 -3.43 12.20
N PHE A 31 -3.34 -3.40 11.05
CA PHE A 31 -2.26 -2.43 10.78
C PHE A 31 -2.71 -0.98 11.04
N VAL A 32 -3.94 -0.66 10.65
CA VAL A 32 -4.68 0.56 11.02
C VAL A 32 -5.90 0.19 11.84
N SER A 33 -6.35 1.11 12.70
CA SER A 33 -7.59 0.92 13.46
C SER A 33 -8.84 0.99 12.58
N ASP A 34 -9.93 0.35 13.02
CA ASP A 34 -11.23 0.41 12.33
C ASP A 34 -11.74 1.85 12.17
N THR A 35 -11.53 2.70 13.18
CA THR A 35 -11.90 4.12 13.13
C THR A 35 -11.11 4.88 12.05
N TRP A 36 -9.80 4.61 11.95
CA TRP A 36 -8.98 5.20 10.90
C TRP A 36 -9.45 4.72 9.52
N LEU A 37 -9.73 3.43 9.37
CA LEU A 37 -10.18 2.83 8.12
C LEU A 37 -11.53 3.40 7.67
N ALA A 38 -12.49 3.53 8.59
CA ALA A 38 -13.77 4.17 8.31
C ALA A 38 -13.61 5.63 7.87
N GLY A 39 -12.72 6.38 8.53
CA GLY A 39 -12.39 7.76 8.17
C GLY A 39 -11.78 7.87 6.76
N PHE A 40 -10.82 7.00 6.44
CA PHE A 40 -10.18 6.93 5.13
C PHE A 40 -11.21 6.61 4.04
N ASN A 41 -12.02 5.56 4.23
CA ASN A 41 -13.05 5.15 3.28
C ASN A 41 -14.07 6.25 3.01
N ASN A 42 -14.55 6.94 4.05
CA ASN A 42 -15.45 8.07 3.88
C ASN A 42 -14.81 9.20 3.07
N ALA A 43 -13.55 9.55 3.36
CA ALA A 43 -12.85 10.63 2.68
C ALA A 43 -12.68 10.36 1.17
N ILE A 44 -12.37 9.12 0.78
CA ILE A 44 -12.17 8.78 -0.64
C ILE A 44 -13.46 8.48 -1.40
N GLN A 45 -14.59 8.27 -0.72
CA GLN A 45 -15.85 7.83 -1.35
C GLN A 45 -16.28 8.77 -2.48
N THR A 46 -16.21 10.09 -2.28
CA THR A 46 -16.56 11.07 -3.32
C THR A 46 -15.68 10.91 -4.57
N SER A 47 -14.40 10.55 -4.40
CA SER A 47 -13.48 10.30 -5.52
C SER A 47 -13.77 8.98 -6.23
N ILE A 48 -14.28 7.98 -5.52
CA ILE A 48 -14.75 6.71 -6.10
C ILE A 48 -16.00 6.97 -6.94
N ASP A 49 -17.00 7.66 -6.38
CA ASP A 49 -18.27 7.92 -7.04
C ASP A 49 -18.10 8.80 -8.30
N ALA A 50 -17.14 9.71 -8.26
CA ALA A 50 -16.80 10.59 -9.39
C ALA A 50 -15.74 9.97 -10.33
N TYR A 51 -15.31 8.73 -10.11
CA TYR A 51 -14.23 8.12 -10.88
C TYR A 51 -14.60 8.04 -12.36
N LYS A 52 -13.66 8.50 -13.18
CA LYS A 52 -13.67 8.28 -14.63
C LYS A 52 -12.40 7.52 -14.97
N PRO A 53 -12.49 6.34 -15.61
CA PRO A 53 -11.33 5.62 -16.09
C PRO A 53 -10.41 6.57 -16.87
N TYR A 54 -9.12 6.54 -16.55
CA TYR A 54 -8.15 7.26 -17.34
C TYR A 54 -8.04 6.58 -18.71
N ASP A 55 -8.12 7.36 -19.78
CA ASP A 55 -7.93 6.86 -21.12
C ASP A 55 -6.43 6.82 -21.42
N TYR A 56 -5.86 5.62 -21.35
CA TYR A 56 -4.46 5.36 -21.67
C TYR A 56 -4.19 5.32 -23.18
N GLY A 57 -5.21 5.52 -24.03
CA GLY A 57 -5.11 5.56 -25.49
C GLY A 57 -5.00 4.19 -26.17
N GLU A 58 -4.47 3.19 -25.47
CA GLU A 58 -4.28 1.83 -25.99
C GLU A 58 -5.35 0.86 -25.44
N PRO A 59 -6.04 0.08 -26.29
CA PRO A 59 -7.03 -0.91 -25.86
C PRO A 59 -6.48 -1.95 -24.87
N GLU A 60 -5.23 -2.37 -25.03
CA GLU A 60 -4.56 -3.34 -24.18
C GLU A 60 -4.41 -2.84 -22.73
N ALA A 61 -4.24 -1.53 -22.56
CA ALA A 61 -4.20 -0.92 -21.24
C ALA A 61 -5.56 -1.02 -20.53
N GLN A 62 -6.67 -0.85 -21.27
CA GLN A 62 -8.01 -0.99 -20.70
C GLN A 62 -8.32 -2.45 -20.32
N GLU A 63 -7.86 -3.43 -21.11
CA GLU A 63 -8.01 -4.85 -20.78
C GLU A 63 -7.20 -5.24 -19.55
N PHE A 64 -5.95 -4.81 -19.45
CA PHE A 64 -5.10 -5.08 -18.29
C PHE A 64 -5.63 -4.42 -17.02
N LEU A 65 -6.09 -3.17 -17.12
CA LEU A 65 -6.57 -2.42 -15.96
C LEU A 65 -7.96 -2.90 -15.51
N GLY A 66 -8.77 -3.44 -16.42
CA GLY A 66 -10.08 -3.99 -16.13
C GLY A 66 -11.17 -2.91 -16.03
N LEU A 67 -12.34 -3.25 -16.57
CA LEU A 67 -13.46 -2.32 -16.76
C LEU A 67 -14.30 -2.06 -15.51
N GLN A 68 -14.04 -2.77 -14.41
CA GLN A 68 -14.79 -2.68 -13.16
C GLN A 68 -13.93 -2.20 -11.98
N THR A 69 -12.69 -1.78 -12.26
CA THR A 69 -11.71 -1.40 -11.24
C THR A 69 -11.60 0.12 -11.16
N VAL A 70 -11.86 0.69 -9.99
CA VAL A 70 -11.58 2.10 -9.68
C VAL A 70 -10.13 2.24 -9.20
N ARG A 71 -9.34 3.11 -9.82
CA ARG A 71 -7.96 3.43 -9.39
C ARG A 71 -7.82 4.90 -9.03
N LEU A 72 -7.62 5.18 -7.75
CA LEU A 72 -7.43 6.54 -7.25
C LEU A 72 -5.94 6.82 -7.01
N ASN A 73 -5.44 7.89 -7.63
CA ASN A 73 -4.10 8.41 -7.38
C ASN A 73 -4.15 9.63 -6.44
N GLY A 74 -3.02 10.02 -5.88
CA GLY A 74 -2.91 11.24 -5.06
C GLY A 74 -3.77 11.17 -3.80
N LEU A 75 -3.67 10.07 -3.05
CA LEU A 75 -4.45 9.84 -1.84
C LEU A 75 -4.17 10.88 -0.75
N ILE A 76 -2.94 11.41 -0.68
CA ILE A 76 -2.56 12.50 0.24
C ILE A 76 -3.50 13.71 0.13
N SER A 77 -3.95 14.07 -1.08
CA SER A 77 -4.86 15.20 -1.26
C SER A 77 -6.34 14.86 -1.08
N LYS A 78 -6.68 13.58 -0.90
CA LYS A 78 -8.06 13.07 -0.84
C LYS A 78 -8.46 12.61 0.55
N ALA A 79 -7.50 12.09 1.32
CA ALA A 79 -7.73 11.55 2.65
C ALA A 79 -6.71 12.16 3.63
N PRO A 80 -7.15 13.07 4.53
CA PRO A 80 -6.23 13.75 5.44
C PRO A 80 -5.42 12.81 6.34
N ASN A 81 -6.01 11.68 6.74
CA ASN A 81 -5.38 10.68 7.60
C ASN A 81 -4.42 9.75 6.86
N TYR A 82 -4.32 9.85 5.52
CA TYR A 82 -3.38 9.04 4.73
C TYR A 82 -1.91 9.38 5.01
N ILE A 83 -1.63 10.62 5.44
CA ILE A 83 -0.27 11.03 5.81
C ILE A 83 0.29 10.15 6.94
N ASP A 84 -0.55 9.82 7.92
CA ASP A 84 -0.18 8.99 9.08
C ASP A 84 0.24 7.58 8.64
N LEU A 85 -0.45 7.02 7.63
CA LEU A 85 -0.17 5.68 7.09
C LEU A 85 1.16 5.64 6.32
N ILE A 86 1.43 6.62 5.46
CA ILE A 86 2.67 6.64 4.68
C ILE A 86 3.90 6.99 5.51
N SER A 87 3.70 7.57 6.69
CA SER A 87 4.75 7.84 7.67
C SER A 87 4.86 6.78 8.77
N ASP A 88 4.13 5.66 8.69
CA ASP A 88 4.21 4.60 9.69
C ASP A 88 5.64 4.05 9.78
N GLU A 89 6.19 4.03 11.00
CA GLU A 89 7.59 3.64 11.24
C GLU A 89 7.88 2.20 10.79
N ARG A 90 6.89 1.31 10.81
CA ARG A 90 7.06 -0.07 10.33
C ARG A 90 7.19 -0.10 8.82
N LEU A 91 6.38 0.68 8.11
CA LEU A 91 6.43 0.80 6.66
C LEU A 91 7.76 1.41 6.21
N LEU A 92 8.17 2.51 6.86
CA LEU A 92 9.46 3.16 6.58
C LEU A 92 10.64 2.24 6.91
N GLY A 93 10.63 1.55 8.04
CA GLY A 93 11.72 0.63 8.43
C GLY A 93 11.89 -0.55 7.46
N VAL A 94 10.78 -1.12 6.98
CA VAL A 94 10.82 -2.14 5.92
C VAL A 94 11.38 -1.57 4.61
N MET A 95 10.96 -0.36 4.23
CA MET A 95 11.48 0.31 3.04
C MET A 95 12.98 0.60 3.14
N ASP A 96 13.47 1.08 4.29
CA ASP A 96 14.89 1.36 4.51
C ASP A 96 15.75 0.08 4.38
N TYR A 97 15.21 -1.07 4.80
CA TYR A 97 15.88 -2.35 4.68
C TYR A 97 15.96 -2.85 3.22
N PHE A 98 14.83 -2.86 2.51
CA PHE A 98 14.75 -3.43 1.15
C PHE A 98 15.15 -2.46 0.04
N LEU A 99 15.08 -1.16 0.29
CA LEU A 99 15.42 -0.09 -0.65
C LEU A 99 16.58 0.78 -0.12
N PRO A 100 17.73 0.18 0.24
CA PRO A 100 18.87 0.96 0.68
C PRO A 100 19.28 1.92 -0.45
N PRO A 101 19.93 3.05 -0.12
CA PRO A 101 20.43 3.95 -1.15
C PRO A 101 21.23 3.15 -2.18
N THR A 102 20.83 3.19 -3.45
CA THR A 102 21.66 2.66 -4.52
C THR A 102 23.00 3.39 -4.44
N ALA A 103 24.03 2.71 -3.94
CA ALA A 103 25.38 3.13 -4.17
C ALA A 103 25.52 3.26 -5.69
N VAL A 104 25.89 4.45 -6.16
CA VAL A 104 26.35 4.63 -7.52
C VAL A 104 27.44 3.59 -7.72
N SER A 105 27.18 2.60 -8.58
CA SER A 105 28.16 1.61 -9.01
C SER A 105 29.40 2.35 -9.48
N THR A 106 30.44 2.40 -8.65
CA THR A 106 31.78 2.80 -9.08
C THR A 106 32.45 1.56 -9.65
N ASP A 107 32.02 1.19 -10.86
CA ASP A 107 32.77 0.31 -11.77
C ASP A 107 32.98 1.07 -13.09
#